data_AF-A0A7V6XL04-F1
#
_entry.id   AF-A0A7V6XL04-F1
#
_cell.length_a   1.000
_cell.length_b   1.000
_cell.length_c   1.000
_cell.angle_alpha   90.00
_cell.angle_beta   90.00
_cell.angle_gamma   90.00
#
_symmetry.space_group_name_H-M   'P 1'
#
loop_
_entity.id
_entity.type
_entity.pdbx_description
1 polymer ?
#
loop_
_entity_poly.entity_id
_entity_poly.type
_entity_poly.pdbx_seq_one_letter_code
_entity_poly.pdbx_strand_id
1 'polypeptide(L)'
;MKLSFRWFGKDDSIKIEYINQIPGMYSIVTAIYDVPVGEVWDIDRIIELKEIVVKAGLKFDVIESVPVHEDIKLGKATRAHYIENYKETIKNLACAGVKVICYNFMPVFDWTRSQLDKPLDDGSTTLVYYKEQIEKMSQPGSTNS
;
A
#
# COMPACT_ATOMS: atom_id res chain seq x y z
N MET A 1 -7.25 -11.21 19.35
CA MET A 1 -6.33 -10.68 18.32
C MET A 1 -7.03 -10.78 16.97
N LYS A 2 -6.97 -9.75 16.11
CA LYS A 2 -7.55 -9.77 14.76
C LYS A 2 -6.42 -9.97 13.75
N LEU A 3 -6.38 -11.12 13.09
CA LEU A 3 -5.38 -11.40 12.05
C LEU A 3 -5.81 -10.77 10.73
N SER A 4 -4.87 -10.16 10.03
CA SER A 4 -5.12 -9.51 8.75
C SER A 4 -4.08 -9.87 7.72
N PHE A 5 -4.46 -9.76 6.44
CA PHE A 5 -3.58 -10.03 5.30
C PHE A 5 -3.60 -8.86 4.32
N ARG A 6 -2.45 -8.46 3.79
CA ARG A 6 -2.38 -7.43 2.76
C ARG A 6 -2.67 -8.03 1.39
N TRP A 7 -3.67 -7.52 0.69
CA TRP A 7 -4.11 -7.99 -0.62
C TRP A 7 -4.21 -6.82 -1.60
N PHE A 8 -3.62 -6.98 -2.79
CA PHE A 8 -3.45 -5.90 -3.77
C PHE A 8 -4.61 -5.76 -4.77
N GLY A 9 -5.74 -6.42 -4.52
CA GLY A 9 -6.93 -6.34 -5.37
C GLY A 9 -7.00 -7.48 -6.40
N LYS A 10 -7.85 -7.31 -7.41
CA LYS A 10 -8.17 -8.38 -8.38
C LYS A 10 -6.96 -8.88 -9.17
N ASP A 11 -5.96 -8.04 -9.35
CA ASP A 11 -4.74 -8.34 -10.10
C ASP A 11 -3.63 -8.96 -9.22
N ASP A 12 -3.88 -9.14 -7.93
CA ASP A 12 -2.96 -9.86 -7.05
C ASP A 12 -2.86 -11.34 -7.48
N SER A 13 -1.64 -11.85 -7.61
CA SER A 13 -1.37 -13.25 -7.90
C SER A 13 -1.99 -14.20 -6.86
N ILE A 14 -2.22 -13.73 -5.63
CA ILE A 14 -2.88 -14.47 -4.57
C ILE A 14 -4.38 -14.14 -4.58
N LYS A 15 -5.18 -15.13 -4.95
CA LYS A 15 -6.65 -15.03 -4.93
C LYS A 15 -7.17 -14.85 -3.51
N ILE A 16 -8.16 -13.96 -3.35
CA ILE A 16 -8.73 -13.63 -2.04
C ILE A 16 -9.39 -14.85 -1.35
N GLU A 17 -9.91 -15.80 -2.13
CA GLU A 17 -10.51 -17.03 -1.61
C GLU A 17 -9.47 -17.92 -0.93
N TYR A 18 -8.20 -17.87 -1.34
CA TYR A 18 -7.11 -18.60 -0.68
C TYR A 18 -6.75 -17.95 0.66
N ILE A 19 -6.80 -16.62 0.73
CA ILE A 19 -6.52 -15.88 1.98
C ILE A 19 -7.54 -16.24 3.06
N ASN A 20 -8.82 -16.40 2.69
CA ASN A 20 -9.88 -16.80 3.63
C ASN A 20 -9.70 -18.23 4.20
N GLN A 21 -8.87 -19.06 3.59
CA GLN A 21 -8.58 -20.43 4.09
C GLN A 21 -7.52 -20.42 5.21
N ILE A 22 -6.83 -19.31 5.44
CA ILE A 22 -5.82 -19.20 6.50
C ILE A 22 -6.52 -19.24 7.87
N PRO A 23 -6.16 -20.17 8.77
CA PRO A 23 -6.81 -20.30 10.07
C PRO A 23 -6.80 -19.00 10.88
N GLY A 24 -7.98 -18.56 11.31
CA GLY A 24 -8.15 -17.35 12.12
C GLY A 24 -8.04 -16.04 11.35
N MET A 25 -7.94 -16.07 10.01
CA MET A 25 -7.95 -14.86 9.19
C MET A 25 -9.26 -14.09 9.39
N TYR A 26 -9.14 -12.78 9.61
CA TYR A 26 -10.28 -11.95 9.99
C TYR A 26 -10.51 -10.77 9.01
N SER A 27 -9.45 -10.06 8.59
CA SER A 27 -9.59 -8.87 7.74
C SER A 27 -8.59 -8.85 6.59
N ILE A 28 -8.98 -8.18 5.51
CA ILE A 28 -8.05 -7.72 4.49
C ILE A 28 -7.54 -6.33 4.86
N VAL A 29 -6.28 -6.07 4.52
CA VAL A 29 -5.66 -4.76 4.40
C VAL A 29 -5.45 -4.53 2.90
N THR A 30 -5.99 -3.45 2.34
CA THR A 30 -5.90 -3.19 0.88
C THR A 30 -5.92 -1.69 0.58
N ALA A 31 -5.89 -1.31 -0.70
CA ALA A 31 -5.97 0.06 -1.18
C ALA A 31 -6.61 0.12 -2.58
N ILE A 32 -6.88 1.33 -3.05
CA ILE A 32 -7.21 1.61 -4.45
C ILE A 32 -5.91 2.02 -5.15
N TYR A 33 -5.55 1.29 -6.23
CA TYR A 33 -4.24 1.41 -6.89
C TYR A 33 -4.28 2.15 -8.23
N ASP A 34 -5.47 2.41 -8.76
CA ASP A 34 -5.69 3.00 -10.09
C ASP A 34 -6.10 4.48 -10.03
N VAL A 35 -6.08 5.09 -8.84
CA VAL A 35 -6.34 6.52 -8.64
C VAL A 35 -5.00 7.25 -8.44
N PRO A 36 -4.73 8.35 -9.17
CA PRO A 36 -3.51 9.13 -8.99
C PRO A 36 -3.31 9.60 -7.55
N VAL A 37 -2.05 9.72 -7.13
CA VAL A 37 -1.72 10.18 -5.77
C VAL A 37 -2.26 11.58 -5.53
N GLY A 38 -2.95 11.77 -4.41
CA GLY A 38 -3.53 13.06 -4.03
C GLY A 38 -4.94 13.31 -4.56
N GLU A 39 -5.46 12.47 -5.46
CA GLU A 39 -6.84 12.54 -5.91
C GLU A 39 -7.81 11.87 -4.92
N VAL A 40 -9.06 12.32 -4.96
CA VAL A 40 -10.12 11.77 -4.10
C VAL A 40 -10.45 10.34 -4.55
N TRP A 41 -10.56 9.43 -3.58
CA TRP A 41 -11.10 8.11 -3.83
C TRP A 41 -12.61 8.16 -3.84
N ASP A 42 -13.21 7.86 -4.99
CA ASP A 42 -14.65 7.81 -5.16
C ASP A 42 -15.27 6.75 -4.24
N ILE A 43 -16.41 7.08 -3.63
CA ILE A 43 -17.14 6.19 -2.74
C ILE A 43 -17.56 4.90 -3.45
N ASP A 44 -17.96 4.96 -4.71
CA ASP A 44 -18.43 3.79 -5.47
C ASP A 44 -17.28 2.78 -5.65
N ARG A 45 -16.06 3.26 -5.88
CA ARG A 45 -14.85 2.42 -5.99
C ARG A 45 -14.53 1.74 -4.65
N ILE A 46 -14.68 2.47 -3.54
CA ILE A 46 -14.47 1.93 -2.19
C ILE A 46 -15.52 0.86 -1.88
N ILE A 47 -16.79 1.09 -2.25
CA ILE A 47 -17.87 0.12 -2.05
C ILE A 47 -17.65 -1.14 -2.89
N GLU A 48 -17.26 -1.00 -4.15
CA GLU A 48 -16.92 -2.16 -5.00
C GLU A 48 -15.81 -3.02 -4.36
N LEU A 49 -14.74 -2.38 -3.89
CA LEU A 49 -13.63 -3.08 -3.23
C LEU A 49 -14.09 -3.78 -1.95
N LYS A 50 -14.90 -3.10 -1.13
CA LYS A 50 -15.49 -3.67 0.08
C LYS A 50 -16.36 -4.89 -0.23
N GLU A 51 -17.20 -4.82 -1.27
CA GLU A 51 -18.09 -5.93 -1.66
C GLU A 51 -17.31 -7.18 -2.03
N ILE A 52 -16.19 -7.04 -2.76
CA ILE A 52 -15.31 -8.15 -3.11
C ILE A 52 -14.75 -8.81 -1.84
N VAL A 53 -14.24 -8.00 -0.91
CA VAL A 53 -13.66 -8.49 0.36
C VAL A 53 -14.71 -9.19 1.22
N VAL A 54 -15.90 -8.58 1.37
CA VAL A 54 -16.98 -9.14 2.19
C VAL A 54 -17.55 -10.41 1.57
N LYS A 55 -17.67 -10.47 0.24
CA LYS A 55 -18.13 -11.66 -0.49
C LYS A 55 -17.18 -12.85 -0.32
N ALA A 56 -15.88 -12.59 -0.15
CA ALA A 56 -14.88 -13.61 0.18
C ALA A 56 -14.93 -14.08 1.64
N GLY A 57 -15.82 -13.51 2.48
CA GLY A 57 -15.97 -13.87 3.89
C GLY A 57 -15.08 -13.08 4.86
N LEU A 58 -14.36 -12.07 4.37
CA LEU A 58 -13.37 -11.30 5.13
C LEU A 58 -13.89 -9.90 5.50
N LYS A 59 -13.25 -9.25 6.47
CA LYS A 59 -13.57 -7.87 6.87
C LYS A 59 -12.77 -6.83 6.09
N PHE A 60 -13.38 -5.66 5.91
CA PHE A 60 -12.81 -4.49 5.24
C PHE A 60 -12.59 -3.38 6.26
N ASP A 61 -11.71 -3.62 7.23
CA ASP A 61 -11.53 -2.73 8.40
C ASP A 61 -10.34 -1.77 8.24
N VAL A 62 -9.36 -2.09 7.37
CA VAL A 62 -8.06 -1.39 7.28
C VAL A 62 -7.67 -1.08 5.83
N ILE A 63 -7.21 0.15 5.60
CA ILE A 63 -6.61 0.57 4.32
C ILE A 63 -5.11 0.78 4.48
N GLU A 64 -4.30 0.19 3.59
CA GLU A 64 -2.87 0.44 3.48
C GLU A 64 -2.43 0.50 2.00
N SER A 65 -2.26 1.69 1.42
CA SER A 65 -2.27 3.02 2.06
C SER A 65 -3.07 4.03 1.25
N VAL A 66 -3.55 5.08 1.92
CA VAL A 66 -3.89 6.32 1.23
C VAL A 66 -2.57 7.10 1.04
N PRO A 67 -2.08 7.28 -0.20
CA PRO A 67 -0.77 7.87 -0.43
C PRO A 67 -0.78 9.38 -0.15
N VAL A 68 0.23 9.85 0.59
CA VAL A 68 0.41 11.28 0.87
C VAL A 68 1.16 11.93 -0.29
N HIS A 69 0.55 12.92 -0.94
CA HIS A 69 1.15 13.62 -2.07
C HIS A 69 2.46 14.35 -1.70
N GLU A 70 3.45 14.36 -2.60
CA GLU A 70 4.78 14.95 -2.35
C GLU A 70 4.73 16.44 -2.03
N ASP A 71 3.81 17.21 -2.62
CA ASP A 71 3.65 18.63 -2.27
C ASP A 71 3.24 18.85 -0.80
N ILE A 72 2.56 17.88 -0.18
CA ILE A 72 2.28 17.90 1.26
C ILE A 72 3.60 17.71 2.03
N LYS A 73 4.40 16.71 1.64
CA LYS A 73 5.70 16.39 2.27
C LYS A 73 6.70 17.55 2.15
N LEU A 74 6.75 18.19 0.99
CA LEU A 74 7.60 19.34 0.69
C LEU A 74 7.05 20.67 1.23
N GLY A 75 5.81 20.70 1.71
CA GLY A 75 5.19 21.90 2.26
C GLY A 75 4.88 22.99 1.23
N LYS A 76 4.67 22.65 -0.05
CA LYS A 76 4.36 23.62 -1.11
C LYS A 76 2.96 24.22 -0.94
N ALA A 77 2.70 25.37 -1.56
CA ALA A 77 1.39 26.04 -1.49
C ALA A 77 0.22 25.17 -1.98
N THR A 78 0.45 24.34 -3.01
CA THR A 78 -0.51 23.38 -3.59
C THR A 78 -0.95 22.30 -2.61
N ARG A 79 -0.25 22.09 -1.48
CA ARG A 79 -0.63 21.10 -0.46
C ARG A 79 -2.04 21.29 0.08
N ALA A 80 -2.55 22.53 0.10
CA ALA A 80 -3.89 22.82 0.61
C ALA A 80 -4.96 22.04 -0.17
N HIS A 81 -4.83 21.97 -1.50
CA HIS A 81 -5.72 21.19 -2.35
C HIS A 81 -5.67 19.69 -2.00
N TYR A 82 -4.46 19.11 -1.96
CA TYR A 82 -4.29 17.69 -1.68
C TYR A 82 -4.71 17.29 -0.26
N ILE A 83 -4.57 18.19 0.71
CA ILE A 83 -5.07 17.95 2.08
C ILE A 83 -6.60 17.87 2.10
N GLU A 84 -7.30 18.72 1.34
CA GLU A 84 -8.76 18.63 1.23
C GLU A 84 -9.18 17.33 0.54
N ASN A 85 -8.50 16.93 -0.53
CA ASN A 85 -8.77 15.64 -1.19
C ASN A 85 -8.53 14.47 -0.23
N TYR A 86 -7.44 14.50 0.54
CA TYR A 86 -7.12 13.46 1.53
C TYR A 86 -8.19 13.37 2.62
N LYS A 87 -8.70 14.51 3.11
CA LYS A 87 -9.81 14.55 4.07
C LYS A 87 -11.08 13.95 3.46
N GLU A 88 -11.38 14.24 2.21
CA GLU A 88 -12.56 13.69 1.53
C GLU A 88 -12.46 12.17 1.38
N THR A 89 -11.30 11.66 0.96
CA THR A 89 -11.02 10.22 0.95
C THR A 89 -11.23 9.58 2.33
N ILE A 90 -10.75 10.21 3.42
CA ILE A 90 -11.00 9.72 4.79
C ILE A 90 -12.50 9.62 5.09
N LYS A 91 -13.30 10.63 4.73
CA LYS A 91 -14.76 10.61 4.94
C LYS A 91 -15.42 9.47 4.15
N ASN A 92 -15.05 9.30 2.88
CA ASN A 92 -15.60 8.23 2.03
C ASN A 92 -15.26 6.84 2.59
N LEU A 93 -14.02 6.64 3.03
CA LEU A 93 -13.60 5.39 3.68
C LEU A 93 -14.37 5.15 4.99
N ALA A 94 -14.61 6.19 5.79
CA ALA A 94 -15.41 6.10 7.01
C ALA A 94 -16.87 5.69 6.71
N CYS A 95 -17.48 6.23 5.64
CA CYS A 95 -18.81 5.82 5.17
C CYS A 95 -18.85 4.34 4.76
N ALA A 96 -17.78 3.83 4.15
CA ALA A 96 -17.65 2.40 3.84
C ALA A 96 -17.39 1.53 5.08
N GLY A 97 -17.11 2.13 6.24
CA GLY A 97 -16.91 1.43 7.50
C GLY A 97 -15.45 1.12 7.84
N VAL A 98 -14.49 1.62 7.05
CA VAL A 98 -13.05 1.53 7.36
C VAL A 98 -12.78 2.20 8.71
N LYS A 99 -11.99 1.54 9.55
CA LYS A 99 -11.69 2.00 10.91
C LYS A 99 -10.25 2.46 11.09
N VAL A 100 -9.35 1.98 10.24
CA VAL A 100 -7.91 2.27 10.33
C VAL A 100 -7.38 2.59 8.94
N ILE A 101 -6.63 3.68 8.83
CA ILE A 101 -5.89 4.06 7.62
C ILE A 101 -4.42 4.10 7.98
N CYS A 102 -3.64 3.22 7.35
CA CYS A 102 -2.18 3.22 7.42
C CYS A 102 -1.62 4.12 6.30
N TYR A 103 -0.63 4.94 6.64
CA TYR A 103 0.03 5.86 5.73
C TYR A 103 1.49 6.05 6.16
N ASN A 104 2.31 6.65 5.29
CA ASN A 104 3.67 7.05 5.62
C ASN A 104 3.97 8.47 5.14
N PHE A 105 5.05 9.05 5.64
CA PHE A 105 5.52 10.39 5.26
C PHE A 105 6.97 10.34 4.76
N MET A 106 7.35 9.23 4.12
CA MET A 106 8.70 9.05 3.58
C MET A 106 8.86 9.87 2.29
N PRO A 107 9.87 10.75 2.19
CA PRO A 107 10.06 11.58 1.00
C PRO A 107 10.68 10.78 -0.14
N VAL A 108 10.11 10.85 -1.33
CA VAL A 108 10.59 10.23 -2.59
C VAL A 108 10.62 8.70 -2.59
N PHE A 109 11.37 8.08 -1.68
CA PHE A 109 11.52 6.63 -1.58
C PHE A 109 10.65 6.10 -0.43
N ASP A 110 9.79 5.13 -0.75
CA ASP A 110 9.13 4.30 0.25
C ASP A 110 10.13 3.27 0.81
N TRP A 111 9.68 2.13 1.34
CA TRP A 111 10.55 1.09 1.88
C TRP A 111 11.69 0.71 0.90
N THR A 112 12.94 0.95 1.32
CA THR A 112 14.12 0.72 0.49
C THR A 112 14.76 -0.65 0.74
N ARG A 113 15.16 -1.35 -0.33
CA ARG A 113 15.97 -2.59 -0.29
C ARG A 113 17.09 -2.48 -1.31
N SER A 114 18.24 -3.08 -1.01
CA SER A 114 19.38 -3.13 -1.93
C SER A 114 19.38 -4.42 -2.77
N GLN A 115 18.76 -5.49 -2.27
CA GLN A 115 18.62 -6.77 -2.94
C GLN A 115 17.26 -7.41 -2.58
N LEU A 116 16.61 -8.02 -3.57
CA LEU A 116 15.25 -8.57 -3.46
C LEU A 116 15.20 -10.11 -3.33
N ASP A 117 16.33 -10.78 -3.47
CA ASP A 117 16.40 -12.23 -3.69
C ASP A 117 17.54 -12.91 -2.90
N LYS A 118 17.94 -12.36 -1.73
CA LYS A 118 19.05 -12.93 -0.95
C LYS A 118 18.71 -14.36 -0.52
N PRO A 119 19.48 -15.38 -0.92
CA PRO A 119 19.24 -16.76 -0.49
C PRO A 119 19.59 -16.96 0.99
N LEU A 120 18.87 -17.87 1.64
CA LEU A 120 19.12 -18.36 2.99
C LEU A 120 19.49 -19.85 2.97
N ASP A 121 20.04 -20.35 4.08
CA ASP A 121 20.52 -21.73 4.20
C ASP A 121 19.40 -22.78 4.04
N ASP A 122 18.14 -22.40 4.29
CA ASP A 122 16.97 -23.26 4.11
C ASP A 122 16.44 -23.28 2.67
N GLY A 123 17.08 -22.55 1.75
CA GLY A 123 16.71 -22.44 0.34
C GLY A 123 15.69 -21.36 0.00
N SER A 124 15.15 -20.65 0.99
CA SER A 124 14.27 -19.50 0.76
C SER A 124 15.05 -18.23 0.35
N THR A 125 14.34 -17.21 -0.14
CA THR A 125 14.91 -15.89 -0.42
C THR A 125 14.29 -14.81 0.48
N THR A 126 15.06 -13.76 0.79
CA THR A 126 14.61 -12.61 1.58
C THR A 126 15.06 -11.28 0.98
N LEU A 127 14.34 -10.22 1.34
CA LEU A 127 14.73 -8.84 1.07
C LEU A 127 15.81 -8.38 2.07
N VAL A 128 16.82 -7.64 1.61
CA VAL A 128 17.87 -7.07 2.47
C VAL A 128 18.27 -5.64 2.08
N TYR A 129 18.98 -5.00 3.01
CA TYR A 129 19.59 -3.69 2.80
C TYR A 129 21.08 -3.76 3.17
N TYR A 130 21.94 -3.54 2.19
CA TYR A 130 23.38 -3.37 2.36
C TYR A 130 23.76 -1.96 1.92
N LYS A 131 24.27 -1.17 2.87
CA LYS A 131 24.69 0.21 2.66
C LYS A 131 25.66 0.35 1.49
N GLU A 132 26.66 -0.53 1.41
CA GLU A 132 27.69 -0.51 0.36
C GLU A 132 27.11 -0.72 -1.05
N GLN A 133 26.04 -1.49 -1.21
CA GLN A 133 25.39 -1.66 -2.50
C GLN A 133 24.68 -0.38 -2.93
N ILE A 134 23.97 0.26 -1.99
CA ILE A 134 23.29 1.54 -2.23
C ILE A 134 24.28 2.65 -2.60
N GLU A 135 25.40 2.76 -1.88
CA GLU A 135 26.42 3.77 -2.16
C GLU A 135 27.01 3.64 -3.58
N LYS A 136 27.08 2.42 -4.12
CA LYS A 136 27.55 2.15 -5.48
C LYS A 136 26.50 2.49 -6.55
N MET A 137 25.21 2.47 -6.22
CA MET A 137 24.13 2.83 -7.17
C MET A 137 24.12 4.34 -7.49
N SER A 138 24.70 5.16 -6.62
CA SER A 138 24.72 6.63 -6.72
C SER A 138 25.75 7.19 -7.71
N GLN A 139 26.46 6.38 -8.49
CA GLN A 139 27.37 6.90 -9.52
C GLN A 139 26.60 7.21 -10.81
N PRO A 140 26.44 8.49 -11.20
CA PRO A 140 25.91 8.82 -12.51
C PRO A 140 27.00 8.54 -13.54
N GLY A 141 26.80 7.55 -14.41
CA GLY A 141 27.58 7.43 -15.66
C GLY A 141 28.38 6.16 -15.91
N SER A 142 27.85 4.96 -15.62
CA SER A 142 28.29 3.77 -16.35
C SER A 142 27.13 3.17 -17.14
N THR A 143 26.78 3.81 -18.26
CA THR A 143 26.20 3.08 -19.37
C THR A 143 27.29 2.12 -19.86
N ASN A 144 27.17 0.85 -19.49
CA ASN A 144 27.89 -0.21 -20.18
C ASN A 144 27.36 -0.27 -21.62
N SER A 145 28.15 0.26 -22.55
CA SER A 145 28.12 -0.03 -23.98
C SER A 145 29.55 -0.05 -24.48
#